data_AF-A0AAU6Z629-F1
#
_entry.id   AF-A0AAU6Z629-F1
#
_cell.length_a   1.000
_cell.length_b   1.000
_cell.length_c   1.000
_cell.angle_alpha   90.00
_cell.angle_beta   90.00
_cell.angle_gamma   90.00
#
_symmetry.space_group_name_H-M   'P 1'
#
loop_
_entity.id
_entity.type
_entity.pdbx_description
1 polymer ?
#
loop_
_entity_poly.entity_id
_entity_poly.type
_entity_poly.pdbx_seq_one_letter_code
_entity_poly.pdbx_strand_id
1 'polypeptide(L)'
;MTMNRLYMMAPAVLLSLALGGCTAGTQAAPSPPPSSAAANIGVSAEVGQDLGNGRPTVTHDGLMVRRRVVIAVHPGENADLGAIRKKLDAAAASRATPLSAIAPGVLEPALLQHIVPELMVVLPASATLEDARGLVDQASGDGADNLGVEHFHVIPVLVHDLRFSLSASNPTALSAAIDREGILTDTLGNYDTAVKAGELDISYTGPLLGDELVETVRSGIARQAHIAASGVAVSPRSGDGAGVDMAKEPPWDPELLDEGTDHTHAGG
;
A
#
# COMPACT_ATOMS: atom_id res chain seq x y z
N MET A 1 -68.28 -19.16 16.43
CA MET A 1 -69.36 -18.57 15.61
C MET A 1 -68.77 -18.21 14.25
N THR A 2 -69.46 -18.54 13.15
CA THR A 2 -69.47 -17.89 11.81
C THR A 2 -68.22 -17.18 11.24
N MET A 3 -67.87 -17.23 9.93
CA MET A 3 -68.19 -18.09 8.77
C MET A 3 -67.51 -17.46 7.52
N ASN A 4 -66.98 -18.24 6.55
CA ASN A 4 -66.91 -17.92 5.08
C ASN A 4 -66.20 -16.58 4.62
N ARG A 5 -65.88 -16.24 3.35
CA ARG A 5 -65.64 -16.80 1.97
C ARG A 5 -65.06 -15.62 1.10
N LEU A 6 -64.52 -15.71 -0.13
CA LEU A 6 -64.29 -16.79 -1.13
C LEU A 6 -63.00 -16.51 -1.97
N TYR A 7 -62.58 -17.51 -2.74
CA TYR A 7 -61.62 -17.58 -3.85
C TYR A 7 -61.75 -16.58 -5.03
N MET A 8 -60.63 -16.38 -5.74
CA MET A 8 -60.45 -16.54 -7.21
C MET A 8 -58.98 -16.99 -7.44
N MET A 9 -58.62 -18.16 -8.00
CA MET A 9 -58.76 -18.68 -9.38
C MET A 9 -58.14 -17.75 -10.43
N ALA A 10 -56.88 -17.97 -10.87
CA ALA A 10 -56.43 -18.86 -11.98
C ALA A 10 -56.43 -18.13 -13.36
N PRO A 11 -55.72 -18.59 -14.43
CA PRO A 11 -54.96 -19.84 -14.62
C PRO A 11 -53.52 -19.67 -15.18
N ALA A 12 -52.85 -20.79 -15.45
CA ALA A 12 -51.59 -20.87 -16.21
C ALA A 12 -51.83 -20.94 -17.73
N VAL A 13 -50.81 -20.59 -18.53
CA VAL A 13 -50.75 -20.92 -19.97
C VAL A 13 -49.40 -21.56 -20.31
N LEU A 14 -49.47 -22.83 -20.70
CA LEU A 14 -48.43 -23.64 -21.31
C LEU A 14 -48.72 -23.68 -22.82
N LEU A 15 -47.76 -23.39 -23.70
CA LEU A 15 -47.75 -23.67 -25.15
C LEU A 15 -46.38 -23.20 -25.71
N SER A 16 -45.68 -23.82 -26.66
CA SER A 16 -45.62 -25.22 -27.16
C SER A 16 -44.43 -25.32 -28.13
N LEU A 17 -43.84 -26.52 -28.31
CA LEU A 17 -42.75 -26.73 -29.27
C LEU A 17 -43.21 -26.66 -30.75
N ALA A 18 -42.28 -26.33 -31.66
CA ALA A 18 -42.35 -26.69 -33.07
C ALA A 18 -40.93 -27.01 -33.61
N LEU A 19 -40.79 -28.08 -34.41
CA LEU A 19 -39.54 -28.56 -35.01
C LEU A 19 -39.58 -28.50 -36.55
N GLY A 20 -38.42 -28.28 -37.17
CA GLY A 20 -38.09 -28.66 -38.57
C GLY A 20 -38.48 -27.64 -39.67
N GLY A 21 -37.70 -27.46 -40.75
CA GLY A 21 -36.36 -27.97 -41.08
C GLY A 21 -35.97 -27.72 -42.56
N CYS A 22 -34.68 -27.88 -42.91
CA CYS A 22 -34.11 -28.12 -44.28
C CYS A 22 -34.31 -27.00 -45.36
N THR A 23 -33.41 -26.68 -46.32
CA THR A 23 -32.17 -27.30 -46.88
C THR A 23 -31.16 -26.27 -47.44
N ALA A 24 -29.88 -26.69 -47.55
CA ALA A 24 -28.88 -26.32 -48.58
C ALA A 24 -28.24 -24.90 -48.64
N GLY A 25 -26.90 -24.85 -48.64
CA GLY A 25 -26.12 -23.63 -48.93
C GLY A 25 -24.62 -23.71 -48.58
N THR A 26 -23.81 -24.23 -49.50
CA THR A 26 -22.34 -24.01 -49.72
C THR A 26 -21.36 -23.76 -48.55
N GLN A 27 -20.33 -24.61 -48.55
CA GLN A 27 -19.05 -24.59 -47.83
C GLN A 27 -18.34 -23.22 -47.72
N ALA A 28 -17.91 -22.87 -46.51
CA ALA A 28 -16.80 -21.96 -46.23
C ALA A 28 -16.00 -22.50 -45.01
N ALA A 29 -14.69 -22.30 -44.99
CA ALA A 29 -13.82 -22.82 -43.93
C ALA A 29 -14.07 -22.13 -42.57
N PRO A 30 -13.88 -22.81 -41.43
CA PRO A 30 -13.98 -22.16 -40.13
C PRO A 30 -12.86 -21.13 -39.96
N SER A 31 -13.21 -19.85 -40.06
CA SER A 31 -12.38 -18.78 -39.48
C SER A 31 -12.24 -19.04 -37.98
N PRO A 32 -11.05 -18.85 -37.39
CA PRO A 32 -10.91 -18.96 -35.94
C PRO A 32 -11.84 -17.92 -35.26
N PRO A 33 -12.46 -18.26 -34.12
CA PRO A 33 -13.29 -17.30 -33.40
C PRO A 33 -12.45 -16.06 -33.04
N PRO A 34 -13.02 -14.84 -33.05
CA PRO A 34 -12.31 -13.67 -32.59
C PRO A 34 -11.81 -13.93 -31.17
N SER A 35 -10.50 -13.76 -30.97
CA SER A 35 -9.88 -13.94 -29.67
C SER A 35 -10.61 -13.04 -28.69
N SER A 36 -11.40 -13.66 -27.82
CA SER A 36 -12.10 -12.95 -26.76
C SER A 36 -11.04 -12.61 -25.73
N ALA A 37 -10.43 -11.44 -25.92
CA ALA A 37 -9.76 -10.69 -24.86
C ALA A 37 -10.83 -10.20 -23.86
N ALA A 38 -11.59 -11.16 -23.33
CA ALA A 38 -12.35 -11.00 -22.11
C ALA A 38 -11.30 -10.69 -21.05
N ALA A 39 -11.47 -9.51 -20.45
CA ALA A 39 -10.59 -8.91 -19.48
C ALA A 39 -10.23 -9.88 -18.35
N ASN A 40 -9.12 -10.59 -18.51
CA ASN A 40 -8.30 -11.00 -17.38
C ASN A 40 -7.61 -9.73 -16.84
N ILE A 41 -8.40 -8.83 -16.26
CA ILE A 41 -7.94 -8.05 -15.10
C ILE A 41 -7.97 -9.03 -13.92
N GLY A 42 -7.19 -10.10 -14.07
CA GLY A 42 -6.72 -10.85 -12.93
C GLY A 42 -5.68 -9.98 -12.29
N VAL A 43 -5.89 -9.66 -11.01
CA VAL A 43 -4.80 -9.16 -10.17
C VAL A 43 -3.77 -10.28 -10.11
N SER A 44 -2.80 -10.25 -11.02
CA SER A 44 -1.54 -10.96 -10.85
C SER A 44 -0.79 -10.24 -9.74
N ALA A 45 -1.22 -10.47 -8.50
CA ALA A 45 -0.31 -10.37 -7.38
C ALA A 45 0.85 -11.33 -7.72
N GLU A 46 2.03 -10.77 -7.94
CA GLU A 46 3.23 -11.57 -8.22
C GLU A 46 3.41 -12.55 -7.05
N VAL A 47 3.28 -13.84 -7.33
CA VAL A 47 3.25 -14.90 -6.30
C VAL A 47 4.58 -14.92 -5.56
N GLY A 48 4.61 -14.23 -4.42
CA GLY A 48 5.82 -13.94 -3.64
C GLY A 48 5.87 -12.56 -2.97
N GLN A 49 5.06 -11.57 -3.40
CA GLN A 49 5.07 -10.21 -2.83
C GLN A 49 4.04 -9.94 -1.72
N ASP A 50 3.19 -10.91 -1.35
CA ASP A 50 2.10 -10.70 -0.37
C ASP A 50 2.56 -10.35 1.06
N LEU A 51 3.86 -10.52 1.38
CA LEU A 51 4.41 -10.24 2.71
C LEU A 51 5.73 -9.48 2.61
N GLY A 52 5.69 -8.20 2.94
CA GLY A 52 6.90 -7.41 3.14
C GLY A 52 7.60 -6.94 1.87
N ASN A 53 8.80 -6.43 2.06
CA ASN A 53 9.49 -5.56 1.12
C ASN A 53 10.35 -6.31 0.09
N GLY A 54 9.91 -7.52 -0.29
CA GLY A 54 10.70 -8.68 -0.75
C GLY A 54 11.50 -8.55 -2.06
N ARG A 55 12.30 -7.47 -2.20
CA ARG A 55 13.15 -7.11 -3.34
C ARG A 55 12.45 -7.33 -4.70
N PRO A 56 11.30 -6.64 -4.96
CA PRO A 56 10.68 -6.66 -6.28
C PRO A 56 11.62 -6.10 -7.36
N THR A 57 11.30 -6.34 -8.63
CA THR A 57 12.04 -5.69 -9.73
C THR A 57 11.68 -4.21 -9.76
N VAL A 58 12.65 -3.35 -9.44
CA VAL A 58 12.48 -1.89 -9.36
C VAL A 58 13.50 -1.22 -10.29
N THR A 59 13.02 -0.63 -11.38
CA THR A 59 13.79 0.33 -12.19
C THR A 59 13.49 1.78 -11.83
N HIS A 60 12.45 2.04 -11.05
CA HIS A 60 12.15 3.33 -10.44
C HIS A 60 13.00 3.57 -9.17
N ASP A 61 14.33 3.59 -9.33
CA ASP A 61 15.29 3.68 -8.23
C ASP A 61 16.02 5.05 -8.13
N GLY A 62 17.23 5.06 -7.57
CA GLY A 62 17.98 6.28 -7.30
C GLY A 62 17.26 7.13 -6.26
N LEU A 63 16.96 8.39 -6.56
CA LEU A 63 16.25 9.29 -5.64
C LEU A 63 14.79 8.87 -5.38
N MET A 64 14.25 7.89 -6.13
CA MET A 64 12.92 7.32 -5.87
C MET A 64 12.94 6.24 -4.78
N VAL A 65 14.08 5.59 -4.49
CA VAL A 65 14.20 4.65 -3.36
C VAL A 65 15.10 5.25 -2.28
N ARG A 66 14.64 5.19 -1.03
CA ARG A 66 15.31 5.83 0.12
C ARG A 66 15.56 4.82 1.23
N ARG A 67 16.74 4.90 1.83
CA ARG A 67 16.98 4.34 3.18
C ARG A 67 16.26 5.23 4.20
N ARG A 68 15.52 4.62 5.10
CA ARG A 68 14.85 5.28 6.24
C ARG A 68 15.04 4.44 7.49
N VAL A 69 14.85 5.05 8.64
CA VAL A 69 14.77 4.32 9.91
C VAL A 69 13.31 4.27 10.35
N VAL A 70 12.89 3.09 10.80
CA VAL A 70 11.56 2.83 11.34
C VAL A 70 11.69 2.38 12.78
N ILE A 71 10.78 2.86 13.63
CA ILE A 71 10.52 2.30 14.95
C ILE A 71 9.26 1.44 14.80
N ALA A 72 9.41 0.13 15.01
CA ALA A 72 8.33 -0.84 15.02
C ALA A 72 8.08 -1.29 16.47
N VAL A 73 6.83 -1.23 16.92
CA VAL A 73 6.45 -1.55 18.30
C VAL A 73 5.80 -2.93 18.34
N HIS A 74 6.31 -3.80 19.20
CA HIS A 74 5.66 -5.04 19.60
C HIS A 74 4.92 -4.78 20.93
N PRO A 75 3.58 -4.59 20.91
CA PRO A 75 2.80 -4.47 22.12
C PRO A 75 2.61 -5.84 22.79
N GLY A 76 2.47 -5.84 24.12
CA GLY A 76 1.84 -6.94 24.84
C GLY A 76 0.31 -6.82 24.84
N GLU A 77 -0.38 -7.85 25.33
CA GLU A 77 -1.84 -8.05 25.20
C GLU A 77 -2.75 -6.88 25.66
N ASN A 78 -2.24 -5.92 26.43
CA ASN A 78 -3.00 -4.80 26.99
C ASN A 78 -2.36 -3.42 26.71
N ALA A 79 -1.53 -3.30 25.67
CA ALA A 79 -0.84 -2.06 25.35
C ALA A 79 -1.77 -0.93 24.88
N ASP A 80 -1.55 0.29 25.37
CA ASP A 80 -2.24 1.48 24.85
C ASP A 80 -1.44 2.06 23.66
N LEU A 81 -1.69 1.53 22.46
CA LEU A 81 -1.08 2.00 21.22
C LEU A 81 -1.25 3.51 20.98
N GLY A 82 -2.36 4.10 21.46
CA GLY A 82 -2.61 5.53 21.37
C GLY A 82 -1.71 6.36 22.28
N ALA A 83 -1.49 5.90 23.51
CA ALA A 83 -0.54 6.50 24.45
C ALA A 83 0.91 6.29 24.00
N ILE A 84 1.27 5.12 23.47
CA ILE A 84 2.59 4.84 22.90
C ILE A 84 2.88 5.78 21.73
N ARG A 85 1.96 5.90 20.76
CA ARG A 85 2.10 6.84 19.64
C ARG A 85 2.27 8.28 20.14
N LYS A 86 1.48 8.70 21.14
CA LYS A 86 1.63 10.02 21.78
C LYS A 86 3.00 10.25 22.43
N LYS A 87 3.56 9.25 23.12
CA LYS A 87 4.91 9.36 23.71
C LYS A 87 5.99 9.47 22.62
N LEU A 88 5.91 8.65 21.57
CA LEU A 88 6.81 8.75 20.42
C LEU A 88 6.71 10.12 19.74
N ASP A 89 5.49 10.63 19.50
CA ASP A 89 5.26 11.96 18.93
C ASP A 89 5.77 13.10 19.83
N ALA A 90 5.66 12.97 21.16
CA ALA A 90 6.19 13.95 22.11
C ALA A 90 7.73 13.96 22.14
N ALA A 91 8.37 12.79 22.15
CA ALA A 91 9.82 12.67 22.03
C ALA A 91 10.31 13.26 20.69
N ALA A 92 9.63 12.91 19.59
CA ALA A 92 9.88 13.42 18.25
C ALA A 92 9.77 14.95 18.15
N ALA A 93 8.70 15.53 18.70
CA ALA A 93 8.50 16.97 18.74
C ALA A 93 9.62 17.70 19.52
N SER A 94 10.08 17.12 20.63
CA SER A 94 11.17 17.71 21.44
C SER A 94 12.52 17.76 20.69
N ARG A 95 12.71 16.90 19.68
CA ARG A 95 13.91 16.83 18.82
C ARG A 95 13.71 17.45 17.43
N ALA A 96 12.53 18.02 17.16
CA ALA A 96 12.11 18.50 15.84
C ALA A 96 12.18 17.44 14.72
N THR A 97 11.97 16.16 15.06
CA THR A 97 12.08 15.01 14.14
C THR A 97 10.68 14.46 13.82
N PRO A 98 9.95 14.98 12.81
CA PRO A 98 8.56 14.56 12.57
C PRO A 98 8.44 13.08 12.19
N LEU A 99 7.56 12.36 12.87
CA LEU A 99 7.27 10.95 12.63
C LEU A 99 6.02 10.76 11.76
N SER A 100 6.14 10.05 10.65
CA SER A 100 5.00 9.61 9.85
C SER A 100 4.61 8.17 10.21
N ALA A 101 3.34 7.80 10.06
CA ALA A 101 2.96 6.38 10.07
C ALA A 101 3.53 5.68 8.82
N ILE A 102 3.79 4.37 8.91
CA ILE A 102 4.23 3.58 7.75
C ILE A 102 3.64 2.15 7.82
N ALA A 103 3.37 1.56 6.66
CA ALA A 103 2.80 0.21 6.59
C ALA A 103 3.84 -0.88 6.89
N PRO A 104 3.46 -2.01 7.51
CA PRO A 104 4.39 -3.10 7.84
C PRO A 104 5.06 -3.76 6.64
N GLY A 105 4.49 -3.60 5.43
CA GLY A 105 5.10 -4.06 4.18
C GLY A 105 6.50 -3.49 3.88
N VAL A 106 6.98 -2.46 4.61
CA VAL A 106 8.38 -1.97 4.48
C VAL A 106 9.40 -2.85 5.20
N LEU A 107 8.95 -3.74 6.09
CA LEU A 107 9.80 -4.75 6.69
C LEU A 107 9.99 -5.91 5.71
N GLU A 108 11.14 -6.56 5.81
CA GLU A 108 11.48 -7.71 4.99
C GLU A 108 10.56 -8.91 5.33
N PRO A 109 10.28 -9.81 4.37
CA PRO A 109 9.39 -10.95 4.60
C PRO A 109 9.81 -11.81 5.81
N ALA A 110 11.11 -11.98 6.01
CA ALA A 110 11.68 -12.72 7.14
C ALA A 110 11.46 -12.03 8.50
N LEU A 111 11.37 -10.69 8.54
CA LEU A 111 11.03 -9.95 9.76
C LEU A 111 9.56 -10.18 10.14
N LEU A 112 8.66 -10.07 9.16
CA LEU A 112 7.21 -10.23 9.38
C LEU A 112 6.79 -11.65 9.80
N GLN A 113 7.65 -12.65 9.62
CA GLN A 113 7.46 -14.01 10.14
C GLN A 113 7.73 -14.11 11.65
N HIS A 114 8.50 -13.19 12.23
CA HIS A 114 8.92 -13.22 13.64
C HIS A 114 8.35 -12.04 14.45
N ILE A 115 8.03 -10.91 13.81
CA ILE A 115 7.55 -9.68 14.42
C ILE A 115 6.32 -9.22 13.64
N VAL A 116 5.17 -9.12 14.31
CA VAL A 116 3.95 -8.52 13.75
C VAL A 116 3.70 -7.20 14.50
N PRO A 117 4.34 -6.09 14.10
CA PRO A 117 4.22 -4.83 14.83
C PRO A 117 2.85 -4.18 14.58
N GLU A 118 2.14 -3.85 15.66
CA GLU A 118 0.83 -3.19 15.57
C GLU A 118 0.92 -1.67 15.39
N LEU A 119 2.09 -1.08 15.72
CA LEU A 119 2.38 0.33 15.50
C LEU A 119 3.76 0.48 14.86
N MET A 120 3.80 1.19 13.72
CA MET A 120 5.04 1.51 13.02
C MET A 120 5.12 2.98 12.62
N VAL A 121 6.27 3.57 12.87
CA VAL A 121 6.54 4.99 12.58
C VAL A 121 7.88 5.15 11.86
N VAL A 122 7.91 5.97 10.81
CA VAL A 122 9.12 6.25 10.02
C VAL A 122 9.66 7.64 10.35
N LEU A 123 10.98 7.73 10.52
CA LEU A 123 11.69 8.99 10.73
C LEU A 123 11.94 9.71 9.38
N PRO A 124 12.30 11.01 9.37
CA PRO A 124 12.70 11.74 8.17
C PRO A 124 13.91 11.12 7.45
N ALA A 125 14.09 11.44 6.16
CA ALA A 125 15.20 10.90 5.35
C ALA A 125 16.61 11.33 5.81
N SER A 126 16.69 12.35 6.67
CA SER A 126 17.94 12.83 7.28
C SER A 126 18.26 12.17 8.62
N ALA A 127 17.38 11.33 9.17
CA ALA A 127 17.53 10.74 10.49
C ALA A 127 18.34 9.44 10.46
N THR A 128 19.06 9.19 11.55
CA THR A 128 19.95 8.05 11.76
C THR A 128 19.33 6.99 12.68
N LEU A 129 20.00 5.83 12.80
CA LEU A 129 19.64 4.81 13.79
C LEU A 129 19.80 5.33 15.23
N GLU A 130 20.77 6.20 15.48
CA GLU A 130 21.01 6.84 16.78
C GLU A 130 19.87 7.81 17.15
N ASP A 131 19.36 8.58 16.19
CA ASP A 131 18.19 9.44 16.40
C ASP A 131 16.96 8.62 16.81
N ALA A 132 16.72 7.49 16.14
CA ALA A 132 15.60 6.60 16.45
C ALA A 132 15.75 5.89 17.81
N ARG A 133 16.94 5.37 18.14
CA ARG A 133 17.23 4.81 19.47
C ARG A 133 17.01 5.86 20.56
N GLY A 134 17.54 7.07 20.38
CA GLY A 134 17.33 8.17 21.33
C GLY A 134 15.86 8.64 21.46
N LEU A 135 15.03 8.45 20.44
CA LEU A 135 13.58 8.65 20.54
C LEU A 135 12.89 7.52 21.32
N VAL A 136 13.30 6.27 21.11
CA VAL A 136 12.83 5.12 21.89
C VAL A 136 13.20 5.26 23.36
N ASP A 137 14.46 5.56 23.69
CA ASP A 137 14.92 5.82 25.06
C ASP A 137 14.05 6.87 25.76
N GLN A 138 13.79 7.99 25.06
CA GLN A 138 13.03 9.10 25.60
C GLN A 138 11.52 8.80 25.75
N ALA A 139 10.94 8.03 24.83
CA ALA A 139 9.56 7.55 24.96
C ALA A 139 9.44 6.48 26.08
N SER A 140 10.48 5.67 26.27
CA SER A 140 10.57 4.59 27.27
C SER A 140 10.97 5.06 28.67
N GLY A 141 11.28 6.36 28.84
CA GLY A 141 11.46 6.98 30.16
C GLY A 141 10.15 7.09 30.96
N ASP A 142 10.26 7.69 32.16
CA ASP A 142 9.24 7.80 33.22
C ASP A 142 7.78 7.52 32.80
N GLY A 143 7.21 6.46 33.39
CA GLY A 143 5.83 6.03 33.14
C GLY A 143 5.63 5.30 31.82
N ALA A 144 6.69 4.72 31.22
CA ALA A 144 6.54 3.81 30.07
C ALA A 144 6.17 2.38 30.49
N ASP A 145 6.52 1.96 31.70
CA ASP A 145 6.22 0.60 32.23
C ASP A 145 4.71 0.30 32.25
N ASN A 146 3.88 1.35 32.27
CA ASN A 146 2.41 1.27 32.23
C ASN A 146 1.82 1.28 30.81
N LEU A 147 2.65 1.34 29.76
CA LEU A 147 2.18 1.36 28.36
C LEU A 147 2.02 -0.03 27.74
N GLY A 148 2.55 -1.07 28.38
CA GLY A 148 2.43 -2.46 27.92
C GLY A 148 3.20 -2.77 26.64
N VAL A 149 4.28 -2.04 26.32
CA VAL A 149 5.18 -2.41 25.22
C VAL A 149 6.08 -3.56 25.68
N GLU A 150 6.21 -4.60 24.86
CA GLU A 150 7.16 -5.69 25.10
C GLU A 150 8.52 -5.33 24.48
N HIS A 151 8.54 -4.94 23.20
CA HIS A 151 9.77 -4.55 22.51
C HIS A 151 9.57 -3.36 21.56
N PHE A 152 10.61 -2.52 21.47
CA PHE A 152 10.77 -1.54 20.39
C PHE A 152 11.90 -2.01 19.47
N HIS A 153 11.63 -2.13 18.18
CA HIS A 153 12.63 -2.47 17.17
C HIS A 153 12.98 -1.24 16.34
N VAL A 154 14.26 -0.86 16.30
CA VAL A 154 14.77 0.23 15.46
C VAL A 154 15.44 -0.38 14.23
N ILE A 155 14.79 -0.28 13.07
CA ILE A 155 15.15 -1.05 11.88
C ILE A 155 15.44 -0.10 10.70
N PRO A 156 16.60 -0.24 10.02
CA PRO A 156 16.83 0.41 8.73
C PRO A 156 16.02 -0.30 7.64
N VAL A 157 15.27 0.46 6.85
CA VAL A 157 14.40 -0.07 5.77
C VAL A 157 14.64 0.68 4.46
N LEU A 158 14.31 0.02 3.35
CA LEU A 158 14.14 0.67 2.06
C LEU A 158 12.67 1.08 1.89
N VAL A 159 12.43 2.27 1.37
CA VAL A 159 11.08 2.71 1.00
C VAL A 159 11.11 3.31 -0.40
N HIS A 160 10.02 3.15 -1.13
CA HIS A 160 9.75 4.04 -2.25
C HIS A 160 9.35 5.42 -1.73
N ASP A 161 9.80 6.47 -2.42
CA ASP A 161 9.49 7.89 -2.17
C ASP A 161 9.11 8.53 -3.51
N LEU A 162 7.94 8.14 -4.01
CA LEU A 162 7.46 8.42 -5.37
C LEU A 162 6.52 9.63 -5.41
N ARG A 163 6.56 10.35 -6.53
CA ARG A 163 5.50 11.26 -6.96
C ARG A 163 5.05 10.88 -8.37
N PHE A 164 3.77 10.58 -8.48
CA PHE A 164 3.04 10.53 -9.73
C PHE A 164 2.49 11.94 -10.01
N SER A 165 2.73 12.51 -11.19
CA SER A 165 2.11 13.81 -11.55
C SER A 165 1.55 13.82 -12.97
N LEU A 166 0.49 14.61 -13.16
CA LEU A 166 -0.15 14.84 -14.45
C LEU A 166 -0.86 16.18 -14.50
N SER A 167 -0.87 16.80 -15.68
CA SER A 167 -1.68 17.99 -15.94
C SER A 167 -3.15 17.63 -16.14
N ALA A 168 -4.05 18.42 -15.54
CA ALA A 168 -5.49 18.26 -15.68
C ALA A 168 -6.18 19.63 -15.76
N SER A 169 -7.27 19.71 -16.53
CA SER A 169 -8.10 20.94 -16.61
C SER A 169 -8.86 21.22 -15.31
N ASN A 170 -9.15 20.18 -14.51
CA ASN A 170 -9.72 20.29 -13.18
C ASN A 170 -9.10 19.23 -12.24
N PRO A 171 -7.90 19.48 -11.70
CA PRO A 171 -7.17 18.52 -10.87
C PRO A 171 -7.91 18.16 -9.56
N THR A 172 -8.70 19.08 -9.00
CA THR A 172 -9.53 18.80 -7.81
C THR A 172 -10.64 17.80 -8.09
N ALA A 173 -11.35 17.94 -9.23
CA ALA A 173 -12.37 16.97 -9.62
C ALA A 173 -11.77 15.60 -9.97
N LEU A 174 -10.58 15.59 -10.57
CA LEU A 174 -9.83 14.36 -10.86
C LEU A 174 -9.41 13.62 -9.58
N SER A 175 -8.84 14.31 -8.59
CA SER A 175 -8.50 13.72 -7.28
C SER A 175 -9.73 13.06 -6.67
N ALA A 176 -10.84 13.80 -6.56
CA ALA A 176 -12.09 13.29 -6.03
C ALA A 176 -12.77 12.20 -6.91
N ALA A 177 -12.29 11.94 -8.13
CA ALA A 177 -12.70 10.80 -8.94
C ALA A 177 -11.85 9.56 -8.63
N ILE A 178 -10.53 9.73 -8.52
CA ILE A 178 -9.58 8.70 -8.09
C ILE A 178 -9.92 8.19 -6.70
N ASP A 179 -10.14 9.09 -5.72
CA ASP A 179 -10.46 8.74 -4.33
C ASP A 179 -11.80 7.99 -4.22
N ARG A 180 -12.76 8.26 -5.13
CA ARG A 180 -14.05 7.55 -5.19
C ARG A 180 -13.94 6.17 -5.84
N GLU A 181 -13.01 6.00 -6.78
CA GLU A 181 -12.72 4.69 -7.38
C GLU A 181 -11.98 3.77 -6.40
N GLY A 182 -11.23 4.33 -5.44
CA GLY A 182 -10.55 3.57 -4.39
C GLY A 182 -9.29 2.83 -4.84
N ILE A 183 -9.05 2.69 -6.15
CA ILE A 183 -7.94 1.91 -6.72
C ILE A 183 -6.58 2.26 -6.12
N LEU A 184 -6.30 3.52 -5.79
CA LEU A 184 -5.03 3.89 -5.17
C LEU A 184 -4.97 3.54 -3.68
N THR A 185 -6.08 3.59 -2.96
CA THR A 185 -6.14 3.12 -1.56
C THR A 185 -5.94 1.61 -1.51
N ASP A 186 -6.57 0.86 -2.43
CA ASP A 186 -6.42 -0.59 -2.51
C ASP A 186 -4.99 -1.01 -2.94
N THR A 187 -4.32 -0.21 -3.77
CA THR A 187 -2.99 -0.55 -4.33
C THR A 187 -1.82 -0.02 -3.51
N LEU A 188 -1.93 1.20 -2.96
CA LEU A 188 -0.86 1.89 -2.23
C LEU A 188 -1.09 1.93 -0.71
N GLY A 189 -2.31 1.66 -0.25
CA GLY A 189 -2.74 1.94 1.13
C GLY A 189 -2.81 3.45 1.40
N ASN A 190 -1.66 4.04 1.73
CA ASN A 190 -1.54 5.44 2.11
C ASN A 190 -0.80 6.26 1.04
N TYR A 191 -1.41 7.35 0.60
CA TYR A 191 -0.83 8.33 -0.31
C TYR A 191 -1.31 9.75 0.03
N ASP A 192 -0.52 10.76 -0.33
CA ASP A 192 -0.88 12.17 -0.20
C ASP A 192 -1.24 12.75 -1.58
N THR A 193 -2.35 13.47 -1.69
CA THR A 193 -2.70 14.24 -2.91
C THR A 193 -2.40 15.72 -2.73
N ALA A 194 -1.74 16.34 -3.71
CA ALA A 194 -1.56 17.79 -3.78
C ALA A 194 -2.05 18.34 -5.12
N VAL A 195 -2.97 19.30 -5.07
CA VAL A 195 -3.45 20.02 -6.25
C VAL A 195 -2.68 21.32 -6.41
N LYS A 196 -2.06 21.50 -7.58
CA LYS A 196 -1.39 22.73 -8.00
C LYS A 196 -2.11 23.31 -9.23
N ALA A 197 -1.67 24.46 -9.72
CA ALA A 197 -2.33 25.19 -10.80
C ALA A 197 -2.32 24.39 -12.13
N GLY A 198 -3.36 23.60 -12.36
CA GLY A 198 -3.50 22.72 -13.53
C GLY A 198 -2.79 21.37 -13.41
N GLU A 199 -2.32 20.98 -12.23
CA GLU A 199 -1.57 19.73 -12.00
C GLU A 199 -2.09 19.01 -10.74
N LEU A 200 -2.12 17.68 -10.81
CA LEU A 200 -2.37 16.80 -9.68
C LEU A 200 -1.09 16.01 -9.38
N ASP A 201 -0.56 16.16 -8.16
CA ASP A 201 0.49 15.32 -7.59
C ASP A 201 -0.14 14.27 -6.69
N ILE A 202 0.30 13.02 -6.81
CA ILE A 202 0.06 11.93 -5.86
C ILE A 202 1.42 11.48 -5.33
N SER A 203 1.67 11.65 -4.04
CA SER A 203 2.93 11.29 -3.39
C SER A 203 2.75 10.04 -2.54
N TYR A 204 3.69 9.10 -2.67
CA TYR A 204 3.67 7.81 -1.99
C TYR A 204 5.00 7.60 -1.27
N THR A 205 4.93 7.22 0.01
CA THR A 205 6.10 6.85 0.81
C THR A 205 5.78 5.56 1.57
N GLY A 206 6.36 4.43 1.16
CA GLY A 206 5.94 3.11 1.64
C GLY A 206 6.74 1.94 1.07
N PRO A 207 6.20 0.71 1.11
CA PRO A 207 6.83 -0.49 0.53
C PRO A 207 7.33 -0.27 -0.91
N LEU A 208 8.39 -1.00 -1.28
CA LEU A 208 8.87 -1.08 -2.65
C LEU A 208 7.76 -1.65 -3.54
N LEU A 209 7.55 -1.00 -4.68
CA LEU A 209 6.54 -1.36 -5.68
C LEU A 209 7.30 -1.93 -6.86
N GLY A 210 6.98 -3.15 -7.31
CA GLY A 210 7.51 -3.65 -8.58
C GLY A 210 7.10 -2.76 -9.76
N ASP A 211 7.89 -2.76 -10.83
CA ASP A 211 7.61 -1.91 -12.01
C ASP A 211 6.20 -2.17 -12.60
N GLU A 212 5.70 -3.42 -12.57
CA GLU A 212 4.33 -3.76 -13.00
C GLU A 212 3.26 -3.09 -12.12
N LEU A 213 3.53 -2.93 -10.82
CA LEU A 213 2.65 -2.27 -9.87
C LEU A 213 2.68 -0.75 -10.06
N VAL A 214 3.86 -0.17 -10.36
CA VAL A 214 3.99 1.25 -10.73
C VAL A 214 3.19 1.55 -12.01
N GLU A 215 3.29 0.73 -13.05
CA GLU A 215 2.50 0.90 -14.28
C GLU A 215 0.99 0.67 -14.06
N THR A 216 0.61 -0.21 -13.13
CA THR A 216 -0.78 -0.39 -12.70
C THR A 216 -1.34 0.89 -12.05
N VAL A 217 -0.58 1.50 -11.14
CA VAL A 217 -0.92 2.78 -10.50
C VAL A 217 -1.04 3.90 -11.52
N ARG A 218 -0.07 4.05 -12.44
CA ARG A 218 -0.14 5.02 -13.55
C ARG A 218 -1.37 4.81 -14.42
N SER A 219 -1.71 3.56 -14.73
CA SER A 219 -2.88 3.21 -15.53
C SER A 219 -4.21 3.54 -14.84
N GLY A 220 -4.30 3.32 -13.52
CA GLY A 220 -5.45 3.73 -12.71
C GLY A 220 -5.67 5.25 -12.72
N ILE A 221 -4.61 6.03 -12.46
CA ILE A 221 -4.62 7.50 -12.52
C ILE A 221 -5.02 7.99 -13.92
N ALA A 222 -4.37 7.46 -14.96
CA ALA A 222 -4.59 7.86 -16.34
C ALA A 222 -6.01 7.55 -16.85
N ARG A 223 -6.61 6.45 -16.39
CA ARG A 223 -8.01 6.09 -16.71
C ARG A 223 -8.99 7.18 -16.25
N GLN A 224 -8.83 7.68 -15.02
CA GLN A 224 -9.68 8.76 -14.48
C GLN A 224 -9.43 10.11 -15.18
N ALA A 225 -8.22 10.35 -15.65
CA ALA A 225 -7.88 11.55 -16.43
C ALA A 225 -8.18 11.42 -17.94
N HIS A 226 -8.63 10.25 -18.41
CA HIS A 226 -8.85 9.93 -19.83
C HIS A 226 -7.63 10.15 -20.73
N ILE A 227 -6.44 9.84 -20.22
CA ILE A 227 -5.16 9.89 -20.95
C ILE A 227 -4.49 8.50 -21.00
N ALA A 228 -3.37 8.39 -21.72
CA ALA A 228 -2.52 7.20 -21.64
C ALA A 228 -1.69 7.21 -20.34
N ALA A 229 -1.32 6.03 -19.83
CA ALA A 229 -0.46 5.88 -18.64
C ALA A 229 0.88 6.64 -18.77
N SER A 230 1.42 6.75 -19.99
CA SER A 230 2.61 7.53 -20.31
C SER A 230 2.47 9.04 -20.06
N GLY A 231 1.24 9.56 -19.95
CA GLY A 231 0.94 10.94 -19.55
C GLY A 231 0.97 11.18 -18.03
N VAL A 232 1.14 10.12 -17.23
CA VAL A 232 1.44 10.22 -15.79
C VAL A 232 2.95 10.10 -15.63
N ALA A 233 3.61 11.18 -15.23
CA ALA A 233 5.03 11.17 -14.90
C ALA A 233 5.26 10.45 -13.57
N VAL A 234 6.39 9.74 -13.44
CA VAL A 234 6.86 9.17 -12.17
C VAL A 234 8.21 9.79 -11.85
N SER A 235 8.38 10.29 -10.63
CA SER A 235 9.54 11.05 -10.19
C SER A 235 9.79 10.89 -8.69
N PRO A 236 10.97 11.28 -8.17
CA PRO A 236 11.19 11.39 -6.73
C PRO A 236 10.21 12.38 -6.07
N ARG A 237 9.62 11.99 -4.92
CA ARG A 237 8.87 12.93 -4.06
C ARG A 237 9.79 14.03 -3.53
N SER A 238 10.99 13.66 -3.09
CA SER A 238 12.07 14.57 -2.67
C SER A 238 13.22 14.58 -3.70
N GLY A 239 13.71 15.78 -4.05
CA GLY A 239 14.89 15.95 -4.91
C GLY A 239 16.24 15.85 -4.17
N ASP A 240 16.22 15.92 -2.84
CA ASP A 240 17.42 16.01 -2.00
C ASP A 240 17.76 14.68 -1.31
N GLY A 241 18.97 14.57 -0.74
CA GLY A 241 19.44 13.42 0.04
C GLY A 241 19.92 12.23 -0.82
N ALA A 242 20.47 11.20 -0.17
CA ALA A 242 20.98 10.01 -0.86
C ALA A 242 19.84 9.14 -1.43
N GLY A 243 19.99 8.73 -2.69
CA GLY A 243 19.15 7.71 -3.33
C GLY A 243 19.76 6.31 -3.21
N VAL A 244 19.01 5.29 -3.62
CA VAL A 244 19.44 3.88 -3.61
C VAL A 244 19.42 3.32 -5.03
N ASP A 245 20.54 2.76 -5.46
CA ASP A 245 20.66 2.00 -6.71
C ASP A 245 20.34 0.54 -6.41
N MET A 246 19.17 0.07 -6.88
CA MET A 246 18.64 -1.25 -6.51
C MET A 246 19.45 -2.39 -7.16
N ALA A 247 20.16 -2.13 -8.25
CA ALA A 247 21.06 -3.11 -8.88
C ALA A 247 22.38 -3.29 -8.12
N LYS A 248 22.72 -2.38 -7.20
CA LYS A 248 23.89 -2.47 -6.31
C LYS A 248 23.52 -2.75 -4.85
N GLU A 249 22.23 -2.84 -4.53
CA GLU A 249 21.74 -3.07 -3.18
C GLU A 249 22.09 -4.49 -2.72
N PRO A 250 22.74 -4.68 -1.56
CA PRO A 250 22.97 -6.01 -1.02
C PRO A 250 21.65 -6.72 -0.68
N PRO A 251 21.66 -8.07 -0.61
CA PRO A 251 20.60 -8.81 0.06
C PRO A 251 20.36 -8.27 1.47
N TRP A 252 19.14 -8.41 1.99
CA TRP A 252 18.90 -8.08 3.38
C TRP A 252 19.72 -8.96 4.32
N ASP A 253 20.19 -8.35 5.41
CA ASP A 253 21.02 -8.97 6.43
C ASP A 253 20.21 -9.14 7.74
N PRO A 254 19.99 -10.38 8.22
CA PRO A 254 19.28 -10.63 9.46
C PRO A 254 20.03 -10.16 10.71
N GLU A 255 21.36 -9.99 10.67
CA GLU A 255 22.15 -9.54 11.83
C GLU A 255 21.79 -8.09 12.24
N LEU A 256 21.12 -7.32 11.35
CA LEU A 256 20.57 -6.00 11.65
C LEU A 256 19.45 -6.00 12.71
N LEU A 257 18.92 -7.16 13.11
CA LEU A 257 18.02 -7.28 14.25
C LEU A 257 18.73 -7.29 15.60
N ASP A 258 19.89 -7.93 15.70
CA ASP A 258 20.57 -8.18 16.98
C ASP A 258 21.28 -6.91 17.52
N GLU A 259 21.48 -5.89 16.68
CA GLU A 259 21.83 -4.54 17.12
C GLU A 259 20.64 -3.72 17.64
N GLY A 260 19.42 -4.27 17.58
CA GLY A 260 18.29 -3.75 18.34
C GLY A 260 18.58 -3.93 19.82
N THR A 261 18.93 -2.86 20.50
CA THR A 261 19.17 -2.88 21.95
C THR A 261 17.91 -3.42 22.62
N ASP A 262 18.01 -4.61 23.20
CA ASP A 262 16.87 -5.24 23.85
C ASP A 262 16.56 -4.45 25.12
N HIS A 263 15.67 -3.46 25.00
CA HIS A 263 15.17 -2.65 26.09
C HIS A 263 14.15 -3.46 26.91
N THR A 264 14.57 -4.65 27.35
CA THR A 264 13.82 -5.47 28.27
C THR A 264 13.68 -4.68 29.57
N HIS A 265 12.44 -4.32 29.94
CA HIS A 265 12.17 -3.69 31.23
C HIS A 265 12.51 -4.69 32.34
N ALA A 266 13.71 -4.57 32.90
CA ALA A 266 14.17 -5.39 34.01
C ALA A 266 13.37 -5.05 35.28
N GLY A 267 12.29 -5.81 35.51
CA GLY A 267 11.44 -5.64 36.68
C GLY A 267 12.21 -5.81 37.99
N GLY A 268 12.11 -4.81 38.87
CA GLY A 268 12.70 -4.77 40.21
C GLY A 268 11.92 -3.85 41.14
#